data_AF-A0A7S0G1Y4-F1
#
_entry.id   AF-A0A7S0G1Y4-F1
#
_cell.length_a   1.000
_cell.length_b   1.000
_cell.length_c   1.000
_cell.angle_alpha   90.00
_cell.angle_beta   90.00
_cell.angle_gamma   90.00
#
_symmetry.space_group_name_H-M   'P 1'
#
loop_
_entity.id
_entity.type
_entity.pdbx_description
1 polymer ?
#
loop_
_entity_poly.entity_id
_entity_poly.type
_entity_poly.pdbx_seq_one_letter_code
_entity_poly.pdbx_strand_id
1 'polypeptide(L)'
;MGPGFVSGGLRVGSDRRVAKTSSRRRANLVVAVAAAENSSAVDEVLAKGFHSGVSDEAIDMMSFVRCHKSILGRGGLKISQAQLFTKVDTANSWISETEYETNASQLPGMATSKIMEENIDDICAATTKHLKSKFSGVSPHDAAIFEFDMKNNILRIISYGIAAHSEGGFLHERNVQLTKNMFEAVGLPEKFFREGVHQARKEVMKLAEKSDKKAVETAFDYFESLL
;
A
#
# COMPACT_ATOMS: atom_id res chain seq x y z
N MET A 1 -26.14 68.05 22.11
CA MET A 1 -26.09 67.63 20.69
C MET A 1 -24.84 66.75 20.59
N GLY A 2 -24.87 65.43 20.80
CA GLY A 2 -25.65 64.37 20.13
C GLY A 2 -24.98 64.00 18.81
N PRO A 3 -24.87 62.72 18.38
CA PRO A 3 -24.94 61.40 19.04
C PRO A 3 -23.53 60.72 19.03
N GLY A 4 -23.21 59.57 19.65
CA GLY A 4 -23.95 58.32 19.82
C GLY A 4 -23.56 57.34 18.70
N PHE A 5 -22.84 56.25 19.03
CA PHE A 5 -23.12 54.89 18.56
C PHE A 5 -22.27 53.87 19.33
N VAL A 6 -22.96 53.17 20.24
CA VAL A 6 -22.56 51.88 20.83
C VAL A 6 -23.10 50.81 19.90
N SER A 7 -22.26 49.88 19.44
CA SER A 7 -22.59 48.51 19.02
C SER A 7 -21.34 47.93 18.36
N GLY A 8 -20.81 46.76 18.72
CA GLY A 8 -21.49 45.57 19.19
C GLY A 8 -20.97 44.40 18.35
N GLY A 9 -20.78 43.24 19.00
CA GLY A 9 -20.61 41.95 18.32
C GLY A 9 -19.20 41.36 18.50
N LEU A 10 -18.99 40.31 19.32
CA LEU A 10 -19.39 38.90 19.06
C LEU A 10 -18.90 38.47 17.66
N ARG A 11 -18.11 37.42 17.41
CA ARG A 11 -17.77 36.17 18.09
C ARG A 11 -16.55 35.59 17.36
N VAL A 12 -15.57 35.03 18.06
CA VAL A 12 -15.26 33.58 18.09
C VAL A 12 -15.61 32.78 16.82
N GLY A 13 -14.58 32.16 16.23
CA GLY A 13 -14.69 30.98 15.35
C GLY A 13 -14.40 31.29 13.89
N SER A 14 -13.62 30.53 13.12
CA SER A 14 -13.15 29.16 13.34
C SER A 14 -12.14 28.80 12.24
N ASP A 15 -10.84 28.97 12.47
CA ASP A 15 -9.81 28.45 11.54
C ASP A 15 -9.59 26.93 11.66
N ARG A 16 -10.35 26.25 12.53
CA ARG A 16 -10.35 24.78 12.63
C ARG A 16 -11.33 24.08 11.68
N ARG A 17 -12.04 24.80 10.80
CA ARG A 17 -13.08 24.20 9.95
C ARG A 17 -12.64 23.79 8.54
N VAL A 18 -11.52 24.31 8.02
CA VAL A 18 -11.08 24.05 6.63
C VAL A 18 -10.25 22.77 6.52
N ALA A 19 -9.44 22.42 7.52
CA ALA A 19 -8.67 21.17 7.51
C ALA A 19 -9.57 19.93 7.62
N LYS A 20 -10.56 19.94 8.53
CA LYS A 20 -11.46 18.80 8.78
C LYS A 20 -12.41 18.47 7.62
N THR A 21 -12.75 19.44 6.77
CA THR A 21 -13.60 19.20 5.59
C THR A 21 -12.81 18.62 4.42
N SER A 22 -11.53 18.98 4.25
CA SER A 22 -10.67 18.40 3.22
C SER A 22 -10.34 16.92 3.48
N SER A 23 -10.03 16.57 4.74
CA SER A 23 -9.75 15.20 5.14
C SER A 23 -11.00 14.32 5.07
N ARG A 24 -12.17 14.84 5.46
CA ARG A 24 -13.45 14.12 5.29
C ARG A 24 -13.84 13.94 3.82
N ARG A 25 -13.53 14.88 2.92
CA ARG A 25 -13.77 14.72 1.48
C ARG A 25 -12.84 13.66 0.86
N ARG A 26 -11.57 13.61 1.27
CA ARG A 26 -10.62 12.57 0.84
C ARG A 26 -10.99 11.19 1.39
N ALA A 27 -11.35 11.12 2.68
CA ALA A 27 -11.83 9.88 3.30
C ALA A 27 -13.14 9.39 2.67
N ASN A 28 -14.09 10.28 2.37
CA ASN A 28 -15.31 9.90 1.64
C ASN A 28 -15.03 9.48 0.19
N LEU A 29 -13.97 9.97 -0.45
CA LEU A 29 -13.57 9.55 -1.79
C LEU A 29 -12.92 8.15 -1.75
N VAL A 30 -12.05 7.88 -0.76
CA VAL A 30 -11.46 6.56 -0.54
C VAL A 30 -12.53 5.53 -0.15
N VAL A 31 -13.50 5.92 0.69
CA VAL A 31 -14.68 5.10 1.03
C VAL A 31 -15.62 4.90 -0.16
N ALA A 32 -15.81 5.91 -1.02
CA ALA A 32 -16.61 5.76 -2.25
C ALA A 32 -15.91 4.86 -3.29
N VAL A 33 -14.58 4.84 -3.32
CA VAL A 33 -13.81 3.92 -4.18
C VAL A 33 -13.78 2.51 -3.60
N ALA A 34 -13.70 2.35 -2.28
CA ALA A 34 -13.82 1.05 -1.61
C ALA A 34 -15.26 0.48 -1.66
N ALA A 35 -16.29 1.34 -1.75
CA ALA A 35 -17.69 0.95 -1.86
C ALA A 35 -18.16 0.72 -3.31
N ALA A 36 -17.33 1.01 -4.32
CA ALA A 36 -17.71 0.89 -5.71
C ALA A 36 -17.39 -0.51 -6.26
N GLU A 37 -18.18 -1.51 -5.84
CA GLU A 37 -18.42 -2.74 -6.60
C GLU A 37 -19.19 -2.47 -7.93
N ASN A 38 -19.51 -1.20 -8.23
CA ASN A 38 -20.17 -0.78 -9.46
C ASN A 38 -19.36 0.30 -10.21
N SER A 39 -18.72 -0.13 -11.30
CA SER A 39 -17.91 0.68 -12.23
C SER A 39 -18.60 1.96 -12.73
N SER A 40 -19.92 1.93 -12.91
CA SER A 40 -20.67 3.01 -13.58
C SER A 40 -20.79 4.31 -12.76
N ALA A 41 -20.90 4.19 -11.44
CA ALA A 41 -21.03 5.37 -10.56
C ALA A 41 -19.72 6.17 -10.49
N VAL A 42 -18.58 5.50 -10.67
CA VAL A 42 -17.27 6.15 -10.62
C VAL A 42 -16.94 6.82 -11.95
N ASP A 43 -17.35 6.24 -13.09
CA ASP A 43 -17.23 6.90 -14.39
C ASP A 43 -18.06 8.18 -14.45
N GLU A 44 -19.22 8.24 -13.79
CA GLU A 44 -20.02 9.45 -13.69
C GLU A 44 -19.38 10.52 -12.79
N VAL A 45 -18.74 10.12 -11.69
CA VAL A 45 -17.99 11.04 -10.80
C VAL A 45 -16.70 11.54 -11.47
N LEU A 46 -16.02 10.69 -12.24
CA LEU A 46 -14.88 11.09 -13.05
C LEU A 46 -15.32 12.02 -14.18
N ALA A 47 -16.35 11.66 -14.97
CA ALA A 47 -16.86 12.50 -16.05
C ALA A 47 -17.36 13.86 -15.56
N LYS A 48 -17.96 13.94 -14.36
CA LYS A 48 -18.39 15.21 -13.74
C LYS A 48 -17.27 15.96 -13.02
N GLY A 49 -16.19 15.28 -12.61
CA GLY A 49 -15.04 15.85 -11.88
C GLY A 49 -13.85 16.26 -12.74
N PHE A 50 -13.74 15.77 -13.97
CA PHE A 50 -12.62 16.03 -14.89
C PHE A 50 -12.55 17.47 -15.42
N HIS A 51 -13.52 18.34 -15.10
CA HIS A 51 -13.52 19.73 -15.55
C HIS A 51 -13.09 20.77 -14.51
N SER A 52 -12.77 20.38 -13.27
CA SER A 52 -12.17 21.33 -12.32
C SER A 52 -11.51 20.65 -11.10
N GLY A 53 -10.18 20.62 -11.07
CA GLY A 53 -9.44 20.64 -9.79
C GLY A 53 -9.12 19.32 -9.10
N VAL A 54 -9.13 18.18 -9.79
CA VAL A 54 -8.50 16.95 -9.26
C VAL A 54 -6.99 17.05 -9.51
N SER A 55 -6.18 17.00 -8.44
CA SER A 55 -4.72 17.04 -8.56
C SER A 55 -4.16 15.75 -9.17
N ASP A 56 -3.00 15.84 -9.84
CA ASP A 56 -2.29 14.66 -10.37
C ASP A 56 -2.04 13.60 -9.29
N GLU A 57 -1.79 14.02 -8.05
CA GLU A 57 -1.64 13.14 -6.89
C GLU A 57 -2.92 12.35 -6.58
N ALA A 58 -4.10 12.98 -6.72
CA ALA A 58 -5.37 12.29 -6.52
C ALA A 58 -5.68 11.30 -7.65
N ILE A 59 -5.31 11.63 -8.89
CA ILE A 59 -5.40 10.70 -10.04
C ILE A 59 -4.49 9.50 -9.83
N ASP A 60 -3.27 9.74 -9.36
CA ASP A 60 -2.30 8.70 -9.04
C ASP A 60 -2.76 7.80 -7.90
N MET A 61 -3.28 8.38 -6.82
CA MET A 61 -3.81 7.63 -5.69
C MET A 61 -5.04 6.80 -6.11
N MET A 62 -5.94 7.35 -6.93
CA MET A 62 -7.06 6.57 -7.50
C MET A 62 -6.58 5.42 -8.40
N SER A 63 -5.55 5.66 -9.21
CA SER A 63 -4.97 4.62 -10.08
C SER A 63 -4.27 3.54 -9.26
N PHE A 64 -3.61 3.92 -8.17
CA PHE A 64 -2.98 3.01 -7.21
C PHE A 64 -4.02 2.15 -6.49
N VAL A 65 -5.09 2.76 -5.96
CA VAL A 65 -6.20 2.04 -5.27
C VAL A 65 -6.91 1.07 -6.21
N ARG A 66 -6.98 1.35 -7.51
CA ARG A 66 -7.51 0.43 -8.53
C ARG A 66 -6.51 -0.65 -8.98
N CYS A 67 -5.34 -0.72 -8.36
CA CYS A 67 -4.22 -1.57 -8.76
C CYS A 67 -3.74 -1.33 -10.21
N HIS A 68 -4.03 -0.17 -10.80
CA HIS A 68 -3.54 0.19 -12.14
C HIS A 68 -2.10 0.72 -12.12
N LYS A 69 -1.57 1.07 -10.94
CA LYS A 69 -0.17 1.42 -10.73
C LYS A 69 0.47 0.48 -9.72
N SER A 70 1.36 -0.38 -10.21
CA SER A 70 2.10 -1.31 -9.37
C SER A 70 3.21 -0.64 -8.57
N ILE A 71 3.45 -1.08 -7.33
CA ILE A 71 4.71 -0.73 -6.65
C ILE A 71 5.93 -1.40 -7.28
N LEU A 72 5.77 -2.40 -8.15
CA LEU A 72 6.86 -3.04 -8.88
C LEU A 72 7.56 -2.04 -9.81
N GLY A 73 8.85 -1.85 -9.58
CA GLY A 73 9.80 -1.26 -10.51
C GLY A 73 10.53 -2.34 -11.32
N ARG A 74 11.17 -1.93 -12.42
CA ARG A 74 12.03 -2.84 -13.22
C ARG A 74 13.51 -2.72 -12.88
N GLY A 75 13.89 -1.81 -11.98
CA GLY A 75 15.28 -1.64 -11.54
C GLY A 75 15.76 -2.88 -10.80
N GLY A 76 17.04 -3.21 -10.91
CA GLY A 76 17.65 -4.36 -10.22
C GLY A 76 17.04 -5.73 -10.54
N LEU A 77 16.24 -5.84 -11.60
CA LEU A 77 15.73 -7.09 -12.16
C LEU A 77 16.36 -7.32 -13.54
N LYS A 78 16.64 -8.59 -13.86
CA LYS A 78 16.97 -8.98 -15.25
C LYS A 78 15.74 -8.79 -16.13
N ILE A 79 15.94 -8.58 -17.43
CA ILE A 79 14.84 -8.33 -18.39
C ILE A 79 13.77 -9.41 -18.33
N SER A 80 14.17 -10.69 -18.31
CA SER A 80 13.26 -11.83 -18.25
C SER A 80 12.47 -11.91 -16.93
N GLN A 81 13.12 -11.60 -15.80
CA GLN A 81 12.47 -11.50 -14.49
C GLN A 81 11.45 -10.35 -14.47
N ALA A 82 11.84 -9.18 -14.99
CA ALA A 82 10.95 -8.02 -15.07
C ALA A 82 9.72 -8.30 -15.95
N GLN A 83 9.89 -9.02 -17.07
CA GLN A 83 8.78 -9.46 -17.93
C GLN A 83 7.84 -10.42 -17.20
N LEU A 84 8.40 -11.43 -16.54
CA LEU A 84 7.63 -12.39 -15.74
C LEU A 84 6.82 -11.67 -14.64
N PHE A 85 7.49 -10.88 -13.80
CA PHE A 85 6.84 -10.24 -12.67
C PHE A 85 5.85 -9.16 -13.12
N THR A 86 6.10 -8.46 -14.23
CA THR A 86 5.08 -7.54 -14.80
C THR A 86 3.83 -8.32 -15.22
N LYS A 87 3.99 -9.47 -15.89
CA LYS A 87 2.85 -10.32 -16.29
C LYS A 87 2.06 -10.80 -15.07
N VAL A 88 2.76 -11.34 -14.09
CA VAL A 88 2.18 -11.91 -12.86
C VAL A 88 1.50 -10.81 -12.03
N ASP A 89 2.12 -9.65 -11.92
CA ASP A 89 1.57 -8.50 -11.20
C ASP A 89 0.35 -7.88 -11.90
N THR A 90 0.34 -7.83 -13.23
CA THR A 90 -0.85 -7.40 -14.01
C THR A 90 -2.05 -8.31 -13.74
N ALA A 91 -1.82 -9.59 -13.44
CA ALA A 91 -2.85 -10.54 -13.04
C ALA A 91 -3.21 -10.46 -11.53
N ASN A 92 -2.53 -9.59 -10.77
CA ASN A 92 -2.62 -9.48 -9.32
C ASN A 92 -2.47 -10.84 -8.62
N SER A 93 -1.54 -11.67 -9.10
CA SER A 93 -1.39 -13.05 -8.65
C SER A 93 0.00 -13.33 -8.09
N TRP A 94 0.15 -14.37 -7.28
CA TRP A 94 1.47 -14.90 -6.99
C TRP A 94 2.06 -15.61 -8.23
N ILE A 95 3.35 -15.91 -8.20
CA ILE A 95 3.99 -16.68 -9.27
C ILE A 95 3.44 -18.10 -9.20
N SER A 96 2.87 -18.63 -10.29
CA SER A 96 2.32 -19.97 -10.29
C SER A 96 3.41 -21.04 -10.27
N GLU A 97 3.05 -22.26 -9.85
CA GLU A 97 3.97 -23.41 -9.87
C GLU A 97 4.62 -23.60 -11.25
N THR A 98 3.82 -23.56 -12.33
CA THR A 98 4.31 -23.68 -13.70
C THR A 98 5.30 -22.57 -14.08
N GLU A 99 5.09 -21.34 -13.60
CA GLU A 99 6.03 -20.25 -13.84
C GLU A 99 7.31 -20.46 -13.02
N TYR A 100 7.24 -20.95 -11.79
CA TYR A 100 8.45 -21.31 -11.05
C TYR A 100 9.26 -22.42 -11.74
N GLU A 101 8.60 -23.47 -12.20
CA GLU A 101 9.25 -24.57 -12.93
C GLU A 101 9.89 -24.09 -14.23
N THR A 102 9.16 -23.30 -15.02
CA THR A 102 9.64 -22.76 -16.31
C THR A 102 10.84 -21.82 -16.12
N ASN A 103 10.88 -21.10 -15.00
CA ASN A 103 11.85 -20.05 -14.74
C ASN A 103 12.84 -20.41 -13.61
N ALA A 104 12.95 -21.67 -13.21
CA ALA A 104 13.70 -22.10 -12.02
C ALA A 104 15.16 -21.63 -12.02
N SER A 105 15.82 -21.63 -13.19
CA SER A 105 17.22 -21.20 -13.33
C SER A 105 17.45 -19.70 -13.08
N GLN A 106 16.40 -18.89 -13.15
CA GLN A 106 16.46 -17.44 -12.95
C GLN A 106 15.75 -16.97 -11.67
N LEU A 107 15.18 -17.89 -10.88
CA LEU A 107 14.47 -17.60 -9.64
C LEU A 107 15.09 -18.35 -8.46
N PRO A 108 16.31 -17.98 -8.02
CA PRO A 108 17.02 -18.70 -6.96
C PRO A 108 16.28 -18.68 -5.61
N GLY A 109 15.44 -17.67 -5.34
CA GLY A 109 14.65 -17.56 -4.12
C GLY A 109 13.24 -18.13 -4.22
N MET A 110 12.95 -18.96 -5.23
CA MET A 110 11.59 -19.47 -5.46
C MET A 110 11.02 -20.25 -4.27
N ALA A 111 11.85 -21.00 -3.54
CA ALA A 111 11.39 -21.81 -2.42
C ALA A 111 10.79 -20.93 -1.31
N THR A 112 11.49 -19.87 -0.91
CA THR A 112 10.97 -18.93 0.07
C THR A 112 9.76 -18.16 -0.44
N SER A 113 9.75 -17.76 -1.71
CA SER A 113 8.60 -17.08 -2.31
C SER A 113 7.33 -17.95 -2.32
N LYS A 114 7.45 -19.26 -2.59
CA LYS A 114 6.34 -20.24 -2.49
C LYS A 114 5.86 -20.39 -1.05
N ILE A 115 6.78 -20.58 -0.10
CA ILE A 115 6.44 -20.72 1.31
C ILE A 115 5.72 -19.46 1.82
N MET A 116 6.12 -18.27 1.36
CA MET A 116 5.41 -17.03 1.69
C MET A 116 3.96 -17.04 1.21
N GLU A 117 3.70 -17.52 -0.01
CA GLU A 117 2.34 -17.64 -0.56
C GLU A 117 1.50 -18.63 0.26
N GLU A 118 2.05 -19.81 0.54
CA GLU A 118 1.38 -20.87 1.31
C GLU A 118 1.02 -20.44 2.74
N ASN A 119 1.81 -19.54 3.32
CA ASN A 119 1.66 -19.08 4.71
C ASN A 119 1.21 -17.62 4.82
N ILE A 120 0.71 -17.02 3.73
CA ILE A 120 0.43 -15.58 3.69
C ILE A 120 -0.62 -15.15 4.73
N ASP A 121 -1.63 -15.98 4.94
CA ASP A 121 -2.70 -15.71 5.90
C ASP A 121 -2.18 -15.75 7.34
N ASP A 122 -1.28 -16.69 7.66
CA ASP A 122 -0.66 -16.78 8.97
C ASP A 122 0.30 -15.60 9.23
N ILE A 123 1.08 -15.21 8.22
CA ILE A 123 1.96 -14.02 8.27
C ILE A 123 1.14 -12.77 8.56
N CYS A 124 0.03 -12.58 7.82
CA CYS A 124 -0.84 -11.41 7.98
C CYS A 124 -1.56 -11.42 9.32
N ALA A 125 -2.10 -12.56 9.76
CA ALA A 125 -2.78 -12.69 11.05
C ALA A 125 -1.83 -12.39 12.22
N ALA A 126 -0.59 -12.92 12.18
CA ALA A 126 0.43 -12.63 13.19
C ALA A 126 0.81 -11.14 13.21
N THR A 127 0.96 -10.54 12.03
CA THR A 127 1.28 -9.11 11.87
C THR A 127 0.14 -8.23 12.42
N THR A 128 -1.10 -8.48 12.02
CA THR A 128 -2.27 -7.75 12.51
C THR A 128 -2.44 -7.88 14.02
N LYS A 129 -2.23 -9.08 14.58
CA LYS A 129 -2.28 -9.32 16.03
C LYS A 129 -1.23 -8.50 16.78
N HIS A 130 0.01 -8.47 16.27
CA HIS A 130 1.08 -7.66 16.83
C HIS A 130 0.73 -6.17 16.79
N LEU A 131 0.25 -5.67 15.66
CA LEU A 131 -0.12 -4.26 15.49
C LEU A 131 -1.25 -3.83 16.43
N LYS A 132 -2.29 -4.65 16.59
CA LYS A 132 -3.40 -4.41 17.53
C LYS A 132 -2.92 -4.32 18.98
N SER A 133 -1.85 -5.05 19.34
CA SER A 133 -1.27 -4.96 20.68
C SER A 133 -0.45 -3.69 20.91
N LYS A 134 0.10 -3.09 19.84
CA LYS A 134 1.02 -1.94 19.92
C LYS A 134 0.33 -0.59 19.69
N PHE A 135 -0.74 -0.58 18.90
CA PHE A 135 -1.47 0.64 18.53
C PHE A 135 -2.93 0.57 19.00
N SER A 136 -3.24 1.35 20.03
CA SER A 136 -4.62 1.57 20.46
C SER A 136 -5.36 2.53 19.53
N GLY A 137 -6.64 2.30 19.28
CA GLY A 137 -7.50 3.24 18.55
C GLY A 137 -7.55 3.05 17.04
N VAL A 138 -6.91 2.00 16.51
CA VAL A 138 -7.10 1.57 15.11
C VAL A 138 -8.44 0.84 15.00
N SER A 139 -9.31 1.29 14.11
CA SER A 139 -10.61 0.63 13.92
C SER A 139 -10.43 -0.75 13.27
N PRO A 140 -11.34 -1.71 13.51
CA PRO A 140 -11.30 -3.01 12.83
C PRO A 140 -11.32 -2.89 11.30
N HIS A 141 -12.01 -1.86 10.78
CA HIS A 141 -12.10 -1.58 9.35
C HIS A 141 -10.74 -1.14 8.77
N ASP A 142 -10.04 -0.21 9.43
CA ASP A 142 -8.74 0.27 8.94
C ASP A 142 -7.68 -0.82 9.04
N ALA A 143 -7.73 -1.64 10.09
CA ALA A 143 -6.88 -2.83 10.21
C ALA A 143 -7.13 -3.85 9.08
N ALA A 144 -8.38 -4.02 8.63
CA ALA A 144 -8.71 -4.90 7.52
C ALA A 144 -8.21 -4.37 6.17
N ILE A 145 -8.27 -3.04 5.95
CA ILE A 145 -7.65 -2.40 4.76
C ILE A 145 -6.15 -2.68 4.73
N PHE A 146 -5.48 -2.49 5.86
CA PHE A 146 -4.05 -2.77 5.99
C PHE A 146 -3.72 -4.23 5.70
N GLU A 147 -4.46 -5.16 6.30
CA GLU A 147 -4.26 -6.60 6.13
C GLU A 147 -4.46 -7.02 4.67
N PHE A 148 -5.51 -6.51 4.02
CA PHE A 148 -5.76 -6.74 2.60
C PHE A 148 -4.61 -6.25 1.73
N ASP A 149 -4.13 -5.03 1.94
CA ASP A 149 -3.05 -4.45 1.12
C ASP A 149 -1.70 -5.13 1.39
N MET A 150 -1.42 -5.47 2.65
CA MET A 150 -0.23 -6.22 3.05
C MET A 150 -0.17 -7.58 2.33
N LYS A 151 -1.29 -8.32 2.32
CA LYS A 151 -1.42 -9.61 1.64
C LYS A 151 -1.33 -9.50 0.12
N ASN A 152 -2.16 -8.64 -0.48
CA ASN A 152 -2.42 -8.67 -1.92
C ASN A 152 -1.46 -7.80 -2.73
N ASN A 153 -0.78 -6.82 -2.13
CA ASN A 153 0.12 -5.93 -2.86
C ASN A 153 1.54 -6.00 -2.32
N ILE A 154 1.72 -5.78 -1.02
CA ILE A 154 3.06 -5.55 -0.45
C ILE A 154 3.86 -6.85 -0.39
N LEU A 155 3.38 -7.87 0.31
CA LEU A 155 4.11 -9.14 0.47
C LEU A 155 4.24 -9.90 -0.85
N ARG A 156 3.22 -9.80 -1.72
CA ARG A 156 3.26 -10.36 -3.07
C ARG A 156 4.38 -9.75 -3.92
N ILE A 157 4.60 -8.44 -3.87
CA ILE A 157 5.66 -7.81 -4.67
C ILE A 157 7.03 -7.97 -4.01
N ILE A 158 7.10 -7.97 -2.68
CA ILE A 158 8.34 -8.33 -1.96
C ILE A 158 8.77 -9.76 -2.31
N SER A 159 7.83 -10.71 -2.44
CA SER A 159 8.14 -12.08 -2.82
C SER A 159 8.77 -12.18 -4.21
N TYR A 160 8.45 -11.29 -5.16
CA TYR A 160 9.14 -11.22 -6.45
C TYR A 160 10.60 -10.79 -6.31
N GLY A 161 10.87 -9.78 -5.48
CA GLY A 161 12.23 -9.35 -5.16
C GLY A 161 13.05 -10.48 -4.53
N ILE A 162 12.42 -11.23 -3.61
CA ILE A 162 13.01 -12.42 -3.00
C ILE A 162 13.24 -13.52 -4.04
N ALA A 163 12.24 -13.87 -4.86
CA ALA A 163 12.34 -14.92 -5.86
C ALA A 163 13.52 -14.68 -6.83
N ALA A 164 13.74 -13.42 -7.21
CA ALA A 164 14.84 -13.02 -8.10
C ALA A 164 16.20 -12.82 -7.41
N HIS A 165 16.28 -12.87 -6.07
CA HIS A 165 17.42 -12.37 -5.28
C HIS A 165 17.83 -10.95 -5.72
N SER A 166 16.85 -10.06 -5.91
CA SER A 166 17.11 -8.69 -6.33
C SER A 166 17.86 -7.91 -5.24
N GLU A 167 18.89 -7.16 -5.64
CA GLU A 167 19.70 -6.33 -4.73
C GLU A 167 19.06 -4.96 -4.42
N GLY A 168 17.82 -4.72 -4.89
CA GLY A 168 17.11 -3.45 -4.77
C GLY A 168 16.58 -2.97 -6.12
N GLY A 169 16.01 -1.76 -6.18
CA GLY A 169 15.50 -1.16 -7.43
C GLY A 169 14.20 -1.77 -7.99
N PHE A 170 13.77 -2.93 -7.48
CA PHE A 170 12.57 -3.65 -7.95
C PHE A 170 11.26 -3.00 -7.51
N LEU A 171 11.30 -1.87 -6.80
CA LEU A 171 10.15 -1.09 -6.38
C LEU A 171 10.26 0.33 -6.93
N HIS A 172 9.12 0.89 -7.32
CA HIS A 172 8.98 2.27 -7.72
C HIS A 172 8.73 3.16 -6.49
N GLU A 173 9.72 3.94 -6.08
CA GLU A 173 9.68 4.82 -4.88
C GLU A 173 8.40 5.66 -4.81
N ARG A 174 8.04 6.35 -5.89
CA ARG A 174 6.79 7.15 -5.94
C ARG A 174 5.54 6.35 -5.56
N ASN A 175 5.46 5.08 -5.96
CA ASN A 175 4.28 4.26 -5.72
C ASN A 175 4.24 3.74 -4.28
N VAL A 176 5.41 3.47 -3.67
CA VAL A 176 5.50 3.20 -2.22
C VAL A 176 5.05 4.44 -1.42
N GLN A 177 5.44 5.64 -1.83
CA GLN A 177 4.98 6.87 -1.18
C GLN A 177 3.46 7.10 -1.33
N LEU A 178 2.87 6.72 -2.47
CA LEU A 178 1.41 6.74 -2.64
C LEU A 178 0.71 5.76 -1.68
N THR A 179 1.27 4.57 -1.46
CA THR A 179 0.75 3.61 -0.47
C THR A 179 0.75 4.21 0.94
N LYS A 180 1.83 4.90 1.32
CA LYS A 180 1.90 5.61 2.62
C LYS A 180 0.79 6.67 2.73
N ASN A 181 0.67 7.53 1.71
CA ASN A 181 -0.33 8.60 1.70
C ASN A 181 -1.77 8.05 1.79
N MET A 182 -2.03 6.89 1.17
CA MET A 182 -3.30 6.18 1.28
C MET A 182 -3.59 5.73 2.71
N PHE A 183 -2.61 5.10 3.39
CA PHE A 183 -2.77 4.67 4.78
C PHE A 183 -2.99 5.84 5.74
N GLU A 184 -2.24 6.93 5.56
CA GLU A 184 -2.46 8.15 6.33
C GLU A 184 -3.86 8.73 6.12
N ALA A 185 -4.37 8.69 4.89
CA ALA A 185 -5.72 9.19 4.56
C ALA A 185 -6.84 8.38 5.23
N VAL A 186 -6.63 7.07 5.49
CA VAL A 186 -7.57 6.23 6.25
C VAL A 186 -7.29 6.22 7.76
N GLY A 187 -6.38 7.09 8.23
CA GLY A 187 -6.10 7.26 9.65
C GLY A 187 -5.08 6.27 10.24
N LEU A 188 -4.36 5.53 9.40
CA LEU A 188 -3.25 4.68 9.81
C LEU A 188 -1.94 5.49 9.73
N PRO A 189 -1.26 5.79 10.85
CA PRO A 189 -0.04 6.59 10.82
C PRO A 189 1.12 5.81 10.18
N GLU A 190 2.10 6.51 9.58
CA GLU A 190 3.29 5.89 8.99
C GLU A 190 3.99 4.90 9.94
N LYS A 191 4.04 5.22 11.24
CA LYS A 191 4.62 4.32 12.26
C LYS A 191 3.90 2.97 12.36
N PHE A 192 2.58 2.94 12.14
CA PHE A 192 1.81 1.69 12.07
C PHE A 192 2.25 0.86 10.87
N PHE A 193 2.39 1.50 9.71
CA PHE A 193 2.82 0.84 8.49
C PHE A 193 4.24 0.26 8.61
N ARG A 194 5.21 1.06 9.05
CA ARG A 194 6.59 0.62 9.28
C ARG A 194 6.66 -0.56 10.25
N GLU A 195 5.92 -0.50 11.36
CA GLU A 195 5.88 -1.61 12.31
C GLU A 195 5.31 -2.88 11.68
N GLY A 196 4.29 -2.74 10.83
CA GLY A 196 3.66 -3.87 10.18
C GLY A 196 4.58 -4.55 9.18
N VAL A 197 5.31 -3.78 8.37
CA VAL A 197 6.34 -4.31 7.46
C VAL A 197 7.46 -4.98 8.26
N HIS A 198 7.93 -4.34 9.33
CA HIS A 198 8.97 -4.90 10.19
C HIS A 198 8.53 -6.22 10.86
N GLN A 199 7.27 -6.31 11.28
CA GLN A 199 6.73 -7.55 11.83
C GLN A 199 6.56 -8.62 10.75
N ALA A 200 6.06 -8.27 9.57
CA ALA A 200 5.92 -9.20 8.46
C ALA A 200 7.29 -9.77 8.03
N ARG A 201 8.34 -8.93 8.01
CA ARG A 201 9.74 -9.38 7.82
C ARG A 201 10.12 -10.47 8.81
N LYS A 202 9.82 -10.30 10.10
CA LYS A 202 10.13 -11.30 11.13
C LYS A 202 9.40 -12.61 10.88
N GLU A 203 8.13 -12.56 10.49
CA GLU A 203 7.35 -13.76 10.19
C GLU A 203 7.91 -14.49 8.95
N VAL A 204 8.21 -13.76 7.88
CA VAL A 204 8.84 -14.33 6.68
C VAL A 204 10.21 -14.94 7.00
N MET A 205 11.04 -14.27 7.81
CA MET A 205 12.37 -14.76 8.19
C MET A 205 12.35 -16.07 9.00
N LYS A 206 11.24 -16.39 9.68
CA LYS A 206 11.06 -17.68 10.37
C LYS A 206 10.85 -18.82 9.38
N LEU A 207 10.20 -18.51 8.26
CA LEU A 207 9.82 -19.47 7.22
C LEU A 207 10.87 -19.58 6.11
N ALA A 208 11.71 -18.56 5.94
CA ALA A 208 12.67 -18.47 4.87
C ALA A 208 13.72 -19.60 4.91
N GLU A 209 13.98 -20.14 3.72
CA GLU A 209 15.07 -21.07 3.51
C GLU A 209 16.40 -20.44 3.89
N LYS A 210 17.32 -21.25 4.43
CA LYS A 210 18.61 -20.73 4.93
C LYS A 210 19.40 -20.01 3.83
N SER A 211 19.32 -20.50 2.60
CA SER A 211 19.96 -19.89 1.42
C SER A 211 19.38 -18.54 1.03
N ASP A 212 18.11 -18.29 1.37
CA ASP A 212 17.36 -17.12 0.90
C ASP A 212 17.26 -16.01 1.95
N LYS A 213 17.67 -16.24 3.20
CA LYS A 213 17.57 -15.26 4.28
C LYS A 213 18.17 -13.89 3.92
N LYS A 214 19.32 -13.88 3.23
CA LYS A 214 19.94 -12.62 2.77
C LYS A 214 19.08 -11.90 1.71
N ALA A 215 18.41 -12.65 0.83
CA ALA A 215 17.51 -12.08 -0.16
C ALA A 215 16.25 -11.51 0.51
N VAL A 216 15.71 -12.19 1.52
CA VAL A 216 14.62 -11.67 2.35
C VAL A 216 15.04 -10.38 3.04
N GLU A 217 16.20 -10.36 3.71
CA GLU A 217 16.73 -9.16 4.34
C GLU A 217 16.87 -8.01 3.35
N THR A 218 17.53 -8.24 2.22
CA THR A 218 17.74 -7.23 1.17
C THR A 218 16.42 -6.68 0.63
N ALA A 219 15.44 -7.54 0.35
CA ALA A 219 14.15 -7.12 -0.20
C ALA A 219 13.35 -6.26 0.79
N PHE A 220 13.31 -6.66 2.06
CA PHE A 220 12.66 -5.88 3.12
C PHE A 220 13.44 -4.62 3.46
N ASP A 221 14.78 -4.64 3.52
CA ASP A 221 15.62 -3.46 3.75
C ASP A 221 15.38 -2.42 2.65
N TYR A 222 15.29 -2.85 1.39
CA TYR A 222 14.97 -1.95 0.29
C TYR A 222 13.57 -1.37 0.42
N PHE A 223 12.54 -2.18 0.71
CA PHE A 223 11.18 -1.66 0.93
C PHE A 223 11.13 -0.66 2.09
N GLU A 224 11.74 -1.01 3.24
CA GLU A 224 11.79 -0.17 4.44
C GLU A 224 12.57 1.14 4.21
N SER A 225 13.56 1.16 3.31
CA SER A 225 14.30 2.37 2.93
C SER A 225 13.46 3.38 2.13
N LEU A 226 12.39 2.92 1.50
CA LEU A 226 11.43 3.74 0.75
C LEU A 226 10.25 4.19 1.62
N LEU A 227 10.12 3.63 2.83
CA LEU A 227 9.18 4.12 3.83
C LEU A 227 9.75 5.35 4.50
#